data_AF-A0A6N9PNU5-F1
#
_entry.id   AF-A0A6N9PNU5-F1
#
_cell.length_a   1.000
_cell.length_b   1.000
_cell.length_c   1.000
_cell.angle_alpha   90.00
_cell.angle_beta   90.00
_cell.angle_gamma   90.00
#
_symmetry.space_group_name_H-M   'P 1'
#
loop_
_entity.id
_entity.type
_entity.pdbx_description
1 polymer ?
#
loop_
_entity_poly.entity_id
_entity_poly.type
_entity_poly.pdbx_seq_one_letter_code
_entity_poly.pdbx_strand_id
1 'polypeptide(L)'
;MSVIYEKHYPHPTFEEEMKELEEYEKEMESSPDYKPKPELTFQEFYKNVMKDRTLILLPEKMERAKDFVKLAIKISELYELDTRISREDDRISVNYSFDDAGDMAFLIPVFRKADSISFFTGIYGFDNTISLDYYTHAVFNKRRLVHPQDFDEYM
;
A
#
# COMPACT_ATOMS: atom_id res chain seq x y z
N MET A 1 5.72 5.05 9.01
CA MET A 1 4.77 5.50 7.97
C MET A 1 4.56 7.02 8.00
N SER A 2 4.71 7.69 6.86
CA SER A 2 4.26 9.07 6.61
C SER A 2 3.61 9.17 5.22
N VAL A 3 2.48 9.85 5.09
CA VAL A 3 1.83 10.08 3.79
C VAL A 3 2.58 11.15 3.01
N ILE A 4 2.92 10.85 1.75
CA ILE A 4 3.58 11.77 0.80
C ILE A 4 2.54 12.48 -0.07
N TYR A 5 1.52 11.75 -0.51
CA TYR A 5 0.47 12.23 -1.41
C TYR A 5 -0.79 11.41 -1.16
N GLU A 6 -1.93 12.09 -1.18
CA GLU A 6 -3.25 11.46 -1.08
C GLU A 6 -4.23 12.28 -1.91
N LYS A 7 -5.01 11.62 -2.76
CA LYS A 7 -6.04 12.25 -3.58
C LYS A 7 -7.22 11.30 -3.75
N HIS A 8 -8.40 11.85 -3.54
CA HIS A 8 -9.68 11.18 -3.70
C HIS A 8 -10.49 11.91 -4.78
N TYR A 9 -11.14 11.15 -5.65
CA TYR A 9 -12.07 11.63 -6.65
C TYR A 9 -13.51 11.38 -6.18
N PRO A 10 -14.49 12.22 -6.59
CA PRO A 10 -15.88 12.00 -6.22
C PRO A 10 -16.36 10.64 -6.71
N HIS A 11 -16.77 9.78 -5.79
CA HIS A 11 -17.23 8.45 -6.10
C HIS A 11 -18.67 8.25 -5.57
N PRO A 12 -19.67 7.99 -6.44
CA PRO A 12 -21.07 7.98 -6.03
C PRO A 12 -21.40 6.99 -4.91
N THR A 13 -20.71 5.85 -4.86
CA THR A 13 -20.93 4.80 -3.85
C THR A 13 -20.01 4.90 -2.64
N PHE A 14 -18.84 5.55 -2.75
CA PHE A 14 -17.83 5.52 -1.68
C PHE A 14 -18.31 6.23 -0.41
N GLU A 15 -18.99 7.37 -0.53
CA GLU A 15 -19.53 8.09 0.63
C GLU A 15 -20.64 7.29 1.32
N GLU A 16 -21.46 6.58 0.55
CA GLU A 16 -22.51 5.71 1.06
C GLU A 16 -21.93 4.47 1.74
N GLU A 17 -20.95 3.82 1.12
CA GLU A 17 -20.25 2.64 1.67
C GLU A 17 -19.39 2.97 2.89
N MET A 18 -18.73 4.13 2.91
CA MET A 18 -18.03 4.62 4.11
C MET A 18 -18.99 4.80 5.27
N LYS A 19 -20.18 5.34 4.99
CA LYS A 19 -21.21 5.51 6.00
C LYS A 19 -21.77 4.17 6.48
N GLU A 20 -21.99 3.22 5.57
CA GLU A 20 -22.39 1.84 5.92
C GLU A 20 -21.32 1.12 6.77
N LEU A 21 -20.03 1.29 6.44
CA LEU A 21 -18.91 0.75 7.22
C LEU A 21 -18.88 1.34 8.64
N GLU A 22 -19.03 2.66 8.78
CA GLU A 22 -19.11 3.32 10.08
C GLU A 22 -20.34 2.86 10.90
N GLU A 23 -21.48 2.63 10.25
CA GLU A 23 -22.69 2.11 10.88
C GLU A 23 -22.49 0.64 11.32
N TYR A 24 -21.90 -0.20 10.48
CA TYR A 24 -21.56 -1.59 10.81
C TYR A 24 -20.57 -1.69 11.98
N GLU A 25 -19.53 -0.86 12.01
CA GLU A 25 -18.58 -0.82 13.13
C GLU A 25 -19.29 -0.47 14.44
N LYS A 26 -20.16 0.54 14.43
CA LYS A 26 -20.96 0.93 15.61
C LYS A 26 -21.89 -0.19 16.07
N GLU A 27 -22.57 -0.87 15.15
CA GLU A 27 -23.44 -2.00 15.47
C GLU A 27 -22.64 -3.17 16.07
N MET A 28 -21.51 -3.52 15.45
CA MET A 28 -20.63 -4.59 15.93
C MET A 28 -20.10 -4.28 17.34
N GLU A 29 -19.64 -3.05 17.60
CA GLU A 29 -19.15 -2.62 18.92
C GLU A 29 -20.26 -2.57 19.98
N SER A 30 -21.51 -2.35 19.58
CA SER A 30 -22.67 -2.35 20.47
C SER A 30 -23.17 -3.76 20.85
N SER A 31 -22.69 -4.80 20.17
CA SER A 31 -23.11 -6.18 20.40
C SER A 31 -22.65 -6.69 21.77
N PRO A 32 -23.53 -7.36 22.55
CA PRO A 32 -23.15 -7.97 23.83
C PRO A 32 -22.13 -9.11 23.67
N ASP A 33 -22.00 -9.66 22.46
CA ASP A 33 -21.02 -10.69 22.10
C ASP A 33 -19.70 -10.10 21.58
N TYR A 34 -19.61 -8.77 21.42
CA TYR A 34 -18.38 -8.12 21.02
C TYR A 34 -17.30 -8.31 22.07
N LYS A 35 -16.25 -9.03 21.67
CA LYS A 35 -15.02 -9.15 22.45
C LYS A 35 -13.97 -8.30 21.77
N PRO A 36 -13.56 -7.15 22.35
CA PRO A 36 -12.45 -6.40 21.80
C PRO A 36 -11.23 -7.33 21.69
N LYS A 37 -10.55 -7.29 20.54
CA LYS A 37 -9.35 -8.11 20.32
C LYS A 37 -8.33 -7.85 21.44
N PRO A 38 -7.65 -8.90 21.96
CA PRO A 38 -6.71 -8.74 23.05
C PRO A 38 -5.59 -7.75 22.69
N GLU A 39 -5.23 -6.90 23.65
CA GLU A 39 -4.19 -5.87 23.57
C GLU A 39 -2.79 -6.50 23.54
N LEU A 40 -2.35 -7.01 22.39
CA LEU A 40 -1.00 -6.60 22.00
C LEU A 40 -1.18 -5.18 21.50
N THR A 41 -0.61 -4.20 22.19
CA THR A 41 -0.60 -2.84 21.64
C THR A 41 0.03 -2.93 20.24
N PHE A 42 -0.49 -2.15 19.28
CA PHE A 42 0.09 -2.13 17.92
C PHE A 42 1.61 -1.93 17.97
N GLN A 43 2.09 -1.16 18.96
CA GLN A 43 3.52 -0.98 19.23
C GLN A 43 4.24 -2.27 19.62
N GLU A 44 3.69 -3.10 20.50
CA GLU A 44 4.29 -4.38 20.88
C GLU A 44 4.27 -5.38 19.72
N PHE A 45 3.16 -5.44 18.97
CA PHE A 45 3.08 -6.24 17.76
C PHE A 45 4.13 -5.79 16.73
N TYR A 46 4.17 -4.49 16.43
CA TYR A 46 5.13 -3.89 15.49
C TYR A 46 6.56 -4.15 15.93
N LYS A 47 6.86 -3.94 17.21
CA LYS A 47 8.19 -4.22 17.78
C LYS A 47 8.58 -5.68 17.62
N ASN A 48 7.66 -6.62 17.83
CA ASN A 48 7.91 -8.04 17.64
C ASN A 48 8.16 -8.40 16.18
N VAL A 49 7.40 -7.84 15.24
CA VAL A 49 7.58 -8.07 13.79
C VAL A 49 8.89 -7.47 13.29
N MET A 50 9.27 -6.29 13.81
CA MET A 50 10.47 -5.57 13.38
C MET A 50 11.74 -6.00 14.12
N LYS A 51 11.66 -6.74 15.24
CA LYS A 51 12.79 -7.09 16.10
C LYS A 51 13.97 -7.73 15.35
N ASP A 52 13.66 -8.61 14.39
CA ASP A 52 14.65 -9.34 13.61
C ASP A 52 14.87 -8.75 12.20
N ARG A 53 14.30 -7.57 11.93
CA ARG A 53 14.46 -6.86 10.66
C ARG A 53 15.69 -5.96 10.68
N THR A 54 16.52 -6.08 9.66
CA THR A 54 17.64 -5.15 9.41
C THR A 54 17.43 -4.47 8.07
N LEU A 55 17.53 -3.14 8.07
CA LEU A 55 17.35 -2.32 6.88
C LEU A 55 18.69 -1.72 6.47
N ILE A 56 19.09 -1.94 5.21
CA ILE A 56 20.31 -1.35 4.64
C ILE A 56 19.90 -0.44 3.50
N LEU A 57 20.18 0.86 3.60
CA LEU A 57 19.82 1.83 2.57
C LEU A 57 20.44 1.46 1.22
N LEU A 58 19.66 1.58 0.15
CA LEU A 58 20.09 1.45 -1.24
C LEU A 58 20.13 2.86 -1.87
N PRO A 59 21.30 3.53 -1.91
CA PRO A 59 21.37 4.94 -2.31
C PRO A 59 20.83 5.19 -3.71
N GLU A 60 21.17 4.34 -4.68
CA GLU A 60 20.71 4.48 -6.07
C GLU A 60 19.18 4.39 -6.19
N LYS A 61 18.55 3.51 -5.39
CA LYS A 61 17.09 3.39 -5.34
C LYS A 61 16.48 4.64 -4.71
N MET A 62 17.06 5.15 -3.62
CA MET A 62 16.60 6.35 -2.95
C MET A 62 16.66 7.59 -3.86
N GLU A 63 17.74 7.73 -4.66
CA GLU A 63 17.86 8.83 -5.62
C GLU A 63 16.75 8.80 -6.68
N ARG A 64 16.43 7.61 -7.19
CA ARG A 64 15.39 7.39 -8.21
C ARG A 64 13.96 7.35 -7.67
N ALA A 65 13.79 7.28 -6.35
CA ALA A 65 12.49 7.17 -5.70
C ALA A 65 11.55 8.35 -6.04
N LYS A 66 12.13 9.55 -6.21
CA LYS A 66 11.37 10.74 -6.63
C LYS A 66 10.73 10.57 -8.01
N ASP A 67 11.40 9.87 -8.93
CA ASP A 67 10.87 9.63 -10.27
C ASP A 67 9.75 8.60 -10.27
N PHE A 68 9.85 7.59 -9.39
CA PHE A 68 8.77 6.64 -9.14
C PHE A 68 7.52 7.37 -8.62
N VAL A 69 7.65 8.21 -7.59
CA VAL A 69 6.53 8.98 -7.03
C VAL A 69 5.91 9.92 -8.05
N LYS A 70 6.72 10.68 -8.80
CA LYS A 70 6.22 11.59 -9.84
C LYS A 70 5.46 10.86 -10.93
N LEU A 71 5.98 9.73 -11.39
CA LEU A 71 5.30 8.90 -12.36
C LEU A 71 3.98 8.37 -11.79
N ALA A 72 4.00 7.92 -10.54
CA ALA A 72 2.83 7.38 -9.89
C ALA A 72 1.68 8.40 -9.80
N ILE A 73 1.98 9.63 -9.39
CA ILE A 73 1.03 10.75 -9.34
C ILE A 73 0.52 11.10 -10.75
N LYS A 74 1.42 11.13 -11.74
CA LYS A 74 1.02 11.44 -13.12
C LYS A 74 0.01 10.42 -13.66
N ILE A 75 0.21 9.13 -13.37
CA ILE A 75 -0.69 8.09 -13.84
C ILE A 75 -2.01 8.10 -13.08
N SER A 76 -2.00 8.34 -11.77
CA SER A 76 -3.27 8.50 -11.03
C SER A 76 -4.10 9.65 -11.54
N GLU A 77 -3.48 10.78 -11.89
CA GLU A 77 -4.20 11.93 -12.43
C GLU A 77 -4.78 11.66 -13.82
N LEU A 78 -4.09 10.86 -14.64
CA LEU A 78 -4.54 10.52 -15.98
C LEU A 78 -5.80 9.64 -15.98
N TYR A 79 -5.88 8.71 -15.03
CA TYR A 79 -6.99 7.77 -14.89
C TYR A 79 -7.99 8.15 -13.80
N GLU A 80 -7.75 9.24 -13.10
CA GLU A 80 -8.54 9.67 -11.95
C GLU A 80 -8.66 8.58 -10.87
N LEU A 81 -7.55 7.91 -10.58
CA LEU A 81 -7.49 6.85 -9.57
C LEU A 81 -7.38 7.46 -8.17
N ASP A 82 -8.16 6.96 -7.24
CA ASP A 82 -7.96 7.22 -5.83
C ASP A 82 -6.58 6.71 -5.43
N THR A 83 -5.77 7.59 -4.87
CA THR A 83 -4.33 7.34 -4.74
C THR A 83 -3.81 7.74 -3.39
N ARG A 84 -3.10 6.82 -2.75
CA ARG A 84 -2.32 7.09 -1.55
C ARG A 84 -0.88 6.64 -1.72
N ILE A 85 0.04 7.57 -1.55
CA ILE A 85 1.49 7.30 -1.57
C ILE A 85 2.03 7.51 -0.16
N SER A 86 2.56 6.44 0.43
CA SER A 86 3.12 6.43 1.77
C SER A 86 4.61 6.10 1.75
N ARG A 87 5.37 6.73 2.64
CA ARG A 87 6.74 6.32 2.97
C ARG A 87 6.72 5.43 4.20
N GLU A 88 7.22 4.23 4.03
CA GLU A 88 7.58 3.33 5.11
C GLU A 88 9.08 3.36 5.38
N ASP A 89 9.50 2.68 6.44
CA ASP A 89 10.90 2.65 6.85
C ASP A 89 11.81 2.02 5.78
N ASP A 90 11.29 1.05 5.00
CA ASP A 90 12.03 0.31 3.98
C ASP A 90 11.67 0.68 2.53
N ARG A 91 10.51 1.29 2.30
CA ARG A 91 9.96 1.47 0.94
C ARG A 91 9.05 2.68 0.79
N ILE A 92 8.74 2.99 -0.46
CA ILE A 92 7.60 3.84 -0.82
C ILE A 92 6.52 2.91 -1.35
N SER A 93 5.30 3.06 -0.83
CA SER A 93 4.13 2.32 -1.26
C SER A 93 3.15 3.24 -1.97
N VAL A 94 2.62 2.81 -3.11
CA VAL A 94 1.59 3.51 -3.89
C VAL A 94 0.38 2.59 -3.94
N ASN A 95 -0.77 3.06 -3.47
CA ASN A 95 -2.04 2.36 -3.60
C ASN A 95 -2.92 3.13 -4.58
N TYR A 96 -3.40 2.46 -5.62
CA TYR A 96 -4.43 2.93 -6.54
C TYR A 96 -5.71 2.17 -6.29
N SER A 97 -6.83 2.87 -6.10
CA SER A 97 -8.14 2.28 -5.84
C SER A 97 -9.15 2.77 -6.88
N PHE A 98 -9.97 1.87 -7.42
CA PHE A 98 -10.92 2.13 -8.50
C PHE A 98 -11.90 0.95 -8.66
N ASP A 99 -13.08 1.19 -9.24
CA ASP A 99 -14.13 0.16 -9.38
C ASP A 99 -14.03 -0.60 -10.71
N ASP A 100 -14.21 0.10 -11.82
CA ASP A 100 -14.08 -0.47 -13.15
C ASP A 100 -13.09 0.35 -13.98
N ALA A 101 -12.20 -0.34 -14.69
CA ALA A 101 -11.22 0.29 -15.54
C ALA A 101 -10.97 -0.55 -16.80
N GLY A 102 -11.08 0.11 -17.96
CA GLY A 102 -10.76 -0.47 -19.25
C GLY A 102 -9.25 -0.58 -19.50
N ASP A 103 -8.81 -0.28 -20.72
CA ASP A 103 -7.39 -0.35 -21.08
C ASP A 103 -6.52 0.59 -20.23
N MET A 104 -5.76 -0.02 -19.30
CA MET A 104 -4.86 0.67 -18.39
C MET A 104 -3.39 0.59 -18.81
N ALA A 105 -3.11 0.61 -20.13
CA ALA A 105 -1.75 0.54 -20.66
C ALA A 105 -0.77 1.58 -20.07
N PHE A 106 -1.25 2.75 -19.62
CA PHE A 106 -0.38 3.75 -18.99
C PHE A 106 0.10 3.37 -17.57
N LEU A 107 -0.40 2.28 -16.96
CA LEU A 107 0.17 1.70 -15.74
C LEU A 107 1.47 0.92 -15.98
N ILE A 108 1.70 0.44 -17.21
CA ILE A 108 2.89 -0.39 -17.54
C ILE A 108 4.22 0.26 -17.09
N PRO A 109 4.46 1.56 -17.34
CA PRO A 109 5.71 2.21 -16.90
C PRO A 109 5.89 2.25 -15.38
N VAL A 110 4.81 2.38 -14.59
CA VAL A 110 4.91 2.41 -13.12
C VAL A 110 5.08 1.00 -12.57
N PHE A 111 4.42 -0.01 -13.15
CA PHE A 111 4.62 -1.42 -12.82
C PHE A 111 6.06 -1.86 -13.04
N ARG A 112 6.69 -1.45 -14.15
CA ARG A 112 8.10 -1.74 -14.44
C ARG A 112 9.09 -1.13 -13.44
N LYS A 113 8.67 -0.11 -12.68
CA LYS A 113 9.50 0.52 -11.64
C LYS A 113 9.26 -0.10 -10.26
N ALA A 114 8.09 -0.68 -10.03
CA ALA A 114 7.76 -1.32 -8.77
C ALA A 114 8.61 -2.58 -8.57
N ASP A 115 9.04 -2.80 -7.33
CA ASP A 115 9.75 -4.01 -6.91
C ASP A 115 8.77 -5.12 -6.50
N SER A 116 7.54 -4.75 -6.13
CA SER A 116 6.46 -5.68 -5.81
C SER A 116 5.12 -5.07 -6.21
N ILE A 117 4.20 -5.94 -6.63
CA ILE A 117 2.85 -5.59 -7.08
C ILE A 117 1.87 -6.52 -6.36
N SER A 118 0.87 -5.94 -5.70
CA SER A 118 -0.21 -6.67 -5.03
C SER A 118 -1.56 -6.18 -5.52
N PHE A 119 -2.54 -7.08 -5.58
CA PHE A 119 -3.91 -6.78 -5.98
C PHE A 119 -4.86 -7.17 -4.84
N PHE A 120 -5.80 -6.29 -4.55
CA PHE A 120 -6.82 -6.47 -3.51
C PHE A 120 -8.18 -6.06 -4.06
N THR A 121 -9.23 -6.56 -3.43
CA THR A 121 -10.63 -6.23 -3.76
C THR A 121 -11.37 -5.82 -2.49
N GLY A 122 -12.34 -4.91 -2.61
CA GLY A 122 -13.17 -4.46 -1.48
C GLY A 122 -12.40 -3.64 -0.44
N ILE A 123 -11.34 -2.94 -0.86
CA ILE A 123 -10.57 -2.05 0.01
C ILE A 123 -11.18 -0.67 -0.09
N TYR A 124 -11.65 -0.14 1.05
CA TYR A 124 -12.31 1.17 1.12
C TYR A 124 -13.48 1.27 0.12
N GLY A 125 -14.28 0.21 -0.01
CA GLY A 125 -15.42 0.20 -0.94
C GLY A 125 -15.06 -0.06 -2.40
N PHE A 126 -13.82 0.16 -2.81
CA PHE A 126 -13.43 -0.03 -4.20
C PHE A 126 -13.38 -1.49 -4.62
N ASP A 127 -13.85 -1.79 -5.84
CA ASP A 127 -13.76 -3.15 -6.39
C ASP A 127 -12.31 -3.61 -6.52
N ASN A 128 -11.41 -2.70 -6.92
CA ASN A 128 -10.01 -2.99 -7.17
C ASN A 128 -9.09 -2.04 -6.41
N THR A 129 -8.02 -2.59 -5.84
CA THR A 129 -6.89 -1.83 -5.33
C THR A 129 -5.57 -2.46 -5.75
N ILE A 130 -4.72 -1.68 -6.41
CA ILE A 130 -3.37 -2.07 -6.82
C ILE A 130 -2.37 -1.41 -5.88
N SER A 131 -1.57 -2.21 -5.19
CA SER A 131 -0.48 -1.73 -4.33
C SER A 131 0.87 -1.99 -4.99
N LEU A 132 1.66 -0.93 -5.15
CA LEU A 132 2.97 -0.94 -5.76
C LEU A 132 4.01 -0.52 -4.73
N ASP A 133 4.95 -1.41 -4.46
CA ASP A 133 6.02 -1.17 -3.49
C ASP A 133 7.36 -0.95 -4.20
N TYR A 134 8.03 0.14 -3.85
CA TYR A 134 9.38 0.49 -4.32
C TYR A 134 10.35 0.51 -3.14
N TYR A 135 11.22 -0.50 -3.05
CA TYR A 135 12.11 -0.69 -1.93
C TYR A 135 13.31 0.26 -2.03
N THR A 136 13.47 1.07 -1.00
CA THR A 136 14.62 1.99 -0.85
C THR A 136 15.72 1.41 0.03
N HIS A 137 15.42 0.31 0.72
CA HIS A 137 16.34 -0.43 1.56
C HIS A 137 16.33 -1.91 1.17
N ALA A 138 17.49 -2.57 1.31
CA ALA A 138 17.53 -4.01 1.41
C ALA A 138 16.98 -4.42 2.78
N VAL A 139 16.02 -5.33 2.77
CA VAL A 139 15.29 -5.80 3.94
C VAL A 139 15.77 -7.20 4.27
N PHE A 140 16.40 -7.36 5.43
CA PHE A 140 16.75 -8.66 5.97
C PHE A 140 15.78 -9.01 7.10
N ASN A 141 15.32 -10.25 7.15
CA ASN A 141 14.59 -10.80 8.28
C ASN A 141 15.32 -12.05 8.77
N LYS A 142 15.70 -12.08 10.06
CA LYS A 142 16.50 -13.18 10.63
C LYS A 142 17.74 -13.52 9.78
N ARG A 143 18.43 -12.48 9.29
CA ARG A 143 19.61 -12.53 8.40
C ARG A 143 19.37 -13.07 6.99
N ARG A 144 18.13 -13.39 6.61
CA ARG A 144 17.77 -13.73 5.24
C ARG A 144 17.34 -12.48 4.49
N LEU A 145 17.87 -12.27 3.29
CA LEU A 145 17.42 -11.20 2.39
C LEU A 145 15.96 -11.49 1.96
N VAL A 146 15.08 -10.51 2.17
CA VAL A 146 13.67 -10.55 1.78
C VAL A 146 13.41 -9.65 0.58
N HIS A 147 14.03 -8.46 0.57
CA HIS A 147 14.02 -7.54 -0.57
C HIS A 147 15.38 -6.84 -0.73
N PRO A 148 15.79 -6.47 -1.95
CA PRO A 148 15.18 -6.88 -3.21
C PRO A 148 15.31 -8.42 -3.41
N GLN A 149 14.36 -9.01 -4.16
CA GLN A 149 14.45 -10.41 -4.56
C GLN A 149 15.09 -10.49 -5.94
N ASP A 150 16.02 -11.41 -6.11
CA ASP A 150 16.54 -11.76 -7.42
C ASP A 150 15.69 -12.89 -7.98
N PHE A 151 14.91 -12.58 -9.03
CA PHE A 151 14.02 -13.55 -9.66
C PHE A 151 14.71 -14.32 -10.78
N ASP A 152 15.93 -13.94 -11.18
CA ASP A 152 16.72 -14.69 -12.15
C ASP A 152 17.17 -16.04 -11.56
N GLU A 153 17.18 -16.19 -10.23
CA GLU A 153 17.41 -17.47 -9.57
C GLU A 153 16.26 -18.50 -9.74
N TYR A 154 15.10 -18.06 -10.23
CA TYR A 154 13.87 -18.86 -10.33
C TYR A 154 13.34 -19.05 -11.77
N MET A 155 14.02 -18.47 -12.77
CA MET A 155 13.63 -18.47 -14.19
C MET A 155 14.72 -19.12 -15.05
#